data_AF-A0A1J4KJL0-F1
#
_entry.id   AF-A0A1J4KJL0-F1
#
_cell.length_a   1.000
_cell.length_b   1.000
_cell.length_c   1.000
_cell.angle_alpha   90.00
_cell.angle_beta   90.00
_cell.angle_gamma   90.00
#
_symmetry.space_group_name_H-M   'P 1'
#
loop_
_entity.id
_entity.type
_entity.pdbx_description
1 polymer ?
#
loop_
_entity_poly.entity_id
_entity_poly.type
_entity_poly.pdbx_seq_one_letter_code
_entity_poly.pdbx_strand_id
1 'polypeptide(L)'
;MTDSDQTRTKVTLKDSSGTSECPEIPQKPMANVSMPLVENSPSPPRLFFQKPPPGYLAELKSSISILLKRKSALAEELKRIQIDTVRPAEIAFIRAQTQYYSSQNHTMRFEDLMNKFAETKRAACALKALCITLEKRIANEEIKRADYIKESDLIISTYDFNDVKLKAPKITEPVSTDFQGRTNQLENQRLDQRLKTAQNHIKEINNEPDYEMNSIALKEIIKATEMQSNLNMTGIKELKKEIEELTQMANQNDDLVDMKFSENSNKRRKIELNAYKQYQKEQKLAEEYQNKIKAFQEKNRKDNDKIEHLRAQLDKSRSETQIILAEIERVNNLPKPKKFEPIESENDAESNSSSTISENDDYLLTNSNQQLEFTLNQQMFQLRCQVNDLKQQYNIIKLSANDKQNYYQNQIYSMNLQYQKNLEKINQLKHKKSKNDIDDPNHMNNINNLLTKIHGSIEEISTSFFGDKL
;
A
#
# COMPACT_ATOMS: atom_id res chain seq x y z
N MET A 1 -49.38 -21.58 -1.24
CA MET A 1 -49.60 -20.70 -0.09
C MET A 1 -48.28 -20.46 0.59
N THR A 2 -47.69 -19.28 0.33
CA THR A 2 -46.93 -18.41 1.24
C THR A 2 -46.45 -17.29 0.34
N ASP A 3 -47.25 -16.22 0.32
CA ASP A 3 -46.96 -14.97 -0.37
C ASP A 3 -45.84 -14.22 0.37
N SER A 4 -44.95 -13.60 -0.39
CA SER A 4 -44.00 -12.61 0.10
C SER A 4 -43.83 -11.54 -0.95
N ASP A 5 -44.54 -10.45 -0.75
CA ASP A 5 -44.49 -9.21 -1.52
C ASP A 5 -43.07 -8.66 -1.68
N GLN A 6 -42.66 -8.41 -2.92
CA GLN A 6 -41.53 -7.55 -3.24
C GLN A 6 -42.04 -6.18 -3.71
N THR A 7 -41.99 -5.20 -2.81
CA THR A 7 -42.12 -3.78 -3.14
C THR A 7 -40.88 -3.31 -3.90
N ARG A 8 -41.07 -3.11 -5.21
CA ARG A 8 -40.04 -2.59 -6.12
C ARG A 8 -40.04 -1.07 -6.09
N THR A 9 -39.21 -0.48 -5.25
CA THR A 9 -38.99 0.99 -5.27
C THR A 9 -38.02 1.35 -6.39
N LYS A 10 -38.55 1.94 -7.47
CA LYS A 10 -37.79 2.57 -8.55
C LYS A 10 -37.13 3.85 -8.00
N VAL A 11 -35.82 3.84 -7.81
CA VAL A 11 -35.03 5.06 -7.61
C VAL A 11 -34.37 5.42 -8.93
N THR A 12 -34.89 6.44 -9.61
CA THR A 12 -34.25 7.09 -10.74
C THR A 12 -33.20 8.08 -10.21
N LEU A 13 -31.92 7.73 -10.32
CA LEU A 13 -30.84 8.70 -10.16
C LEU A 13 -30.72 9.48 -11.48
N LYS A 14 -31.10 10.76 -11.44
CA LYS A 14 -30.74 11.72 -12.49
C LYS A 14 -29.28 12.10 -12.30
N ASP A 15 -28.48 11.89 -13.34
CA ASP A 15 -27.16 12.47 -13.50
C ASP A 15 -27.26 13.99 -13.41
N SER A 16 -26.58 14.57 -12.42
CA SER A 16 -26.32 16.02 -12.37
C SER A 16 -24.83 16.23 -12.57
N SER A 17 -24.47 16.41 -13.84
CA SER A 17 -23.24 17.05 -14.28
C SER A 17 -23.29 18.53 -13.89
N GLY A 18 -22.70 18.87 -12.75
CA GLY A 18 -22.47 20.25 -12.33
C GLY A 18 -21.00 20.61 -12.52
N THR A 19 -20.67 21.22 -13.66
CA THR A 19 -19.44 22.00 -13.84
C THR A 19 -19.54 23.25 -12.94
N SER A 20 -18.89 23.25 -11.78
CA SER A 20 -18.72 24.48 -11.01
C SER A 20 -17.48 25.22 -11.52
N GLU A 21 -17.70 26.18 -12.40
CA GLU A 21 -16.74 27.25 -12.68
C GLU A 21 -16.48 28.00 -11.37
N CYS A 22 -15.20 28.04 -10.98
CA CYS A 22 -14.73 28.76 -9.82
C CYS A 22 -14.76 30.26 -10.14
N PRO A 23 -15.46 31.12 -9.37
CA PRO A 23 -15.38 32.55 -9.61
C PRO A 23 -13.99 33.06 -9.21
N GLU A 24 -13.26 33.60 -10.20
CA GLU A 24 -12.00 34.31 -10.03
C GLU A 24 -12.15 35.43 -8.98
N ILE A 25 -11.35 35.33 -7.92
CA ILE A 25 -11.18 36.39 -6.93
C ILE A 25 -10.36 37.51 -7.60
N PRO A 26 -10.87 38.74 -7.72
CA PRO A 26 -10.13 39.83 -8.33
C PRO A 26 -8.94 40.22 -7.45
N GLN A 27 -7.73 39.96 -7.93
CA GLN A 27 -6.49 40.46 -7.35
C GLN A 27 -6.42 41.98 -7.54
N LYS A 28 -6.66 42.75 -6.47
CA LYS A 28 -6.25 44.15 -6.44
C LYS A 28 -4.74 44.23 -6.11
N PRO A 29 -3.99 45.10 -6.79
CA PRO A 29 -2.58 45.30 -6.50
C PRO A 29 -2.43 45.94 -5.12
N MET A 30 -1.60 45.34 -4.26
CA MET A 30 -1.18 45.96 -3.02
C MET A 30 -0.36 47.20 -3.35
N ALA A 31 -0.88 48.38 -3.01
CA ALA A 31 -0.12 49.61 -3.04
C ALA A 31 1.07 49.51 -2.07
N ASN A 32 2.27 49.73 -2.60
CA ASN A 32 3.49 49.90 -1.82
C ASN A 32 3.31 51.08 -0.87
N VAL A 33 3.07 50.80 0.41
CA VAL A 33 3.23 51.81 1.47
C VAL A 33 4.68 51.77 1.90
N SER A 34 5.49 52.58 1.21
CA SER A 34 6.86 52.88 1.60
C SER A 34 6.83 53.64 2.93
N MET A 35 7.17 52.97 4.03
CA MET A 35 7.55 53.62 5.27
C MET A 35 8.98 54.17 5.13
N PRO A 36 9.23 55.48 5.31
CA PRO A 36 10.58 55.99 5.36
C PRO A 36 11.21 55.60 6.71
N LEU A 37 12.23 54.75 6.61
CA LEU A 37 13.22 54.50 7.64
C LEU A 37 14.03 55.79 7.82
N VAL A 38 13.97 56.42 9.00
CA VAL A 38 14.93 57.46 9.40
C VAL A 38 15.49 57.06 10.75
N GLU A 39 16.66 56.42 10.71
CA GLU A 39 17.66 56.50 11.76
C GLU A 39 18.07 57.96 11.92
N ASN A 40 18.03 58.48 13.15
CA ASN A 40 19.01 59.41 13.73
C ASN A 40 18.47 59.97 15.05
N SER A 41 19.06 59.54 16.17
CA SER A 41 19.15 60.38 17.37
C SER A 41 20.01 61.62 17.05
N PRO A 42 19.65 62.84 17.50
CA PRO A 42 20.16 63.25 18.81
C PRO A 42 19.23 64.19 19.62
N SER A 43 19.35 64.08 20.95
CA SER A 43 18.98 65.06 22.00
C SER A 43 17.48 65.38 22.24
N PRO A 44 17.06 65.54 23.52
CA PRO A 44 15.67 65.79 23.88
C PRO A 44 15.25 67.24 23.55
N PRO A 45 14.09 67.46 22.92
CA PRO A 45 13.62 68.80 22.58
C PRO A 45 13.03 69.49 23.81
N ARG A 46 13.46 70.75 24.02
CA ARG A 46 12.81 71.69 24.94
C ARG A 46 11.35 71.89 24.51
N LEU A 47 10.44 71.71 25.46
CA LEU A 47 9.01 72.01 25.33
C LEU A 47 8.80 73.50 24.96
N PHE A 48 8.62 73.78 23.68
CA PHE A 48 7.99 75.02 23.23
C PHE A 48 6.50 74.77 23.05
N PHE A 49 5.68 75.39 23.90
CA PHE A 49 4.24 75.53 23.67
C PHE A 49 4.01 76.41 22.44
N GLN A 50 3.97 75.81 21.25
CA GLN A 50 3.40 76.45 20.07
C GLN A 50 1.88 76.47 20.23
N LYS A 51 1.28 77.67 20.19
CA LYS A 51 -0.16 77.82 20.08
C LYS A 51 -0.65 77.08 18.83
N PRO A 52 -1.71 76.25 18.92
CA PRO A 52 -2.21 75.50 17.77
C PRO A 52 -2.64 76.48 16.67
N PRO A 53 -2.30 76.19 15.40
CA PRO A 53 -2.63 77.07 14.29
C PRO A 53 -4.15 77.25 14.16
N PRO A 54 -4.63 78.46 13.81
CA PRO A 54 -6.06 78.72 13.65
C PRO A 54 -6.64 77.80 12.57
N GLY A 55 -7.60 76.95 12.96
CA GLY A 55 -8.21 75.93 12.08
C GLY A 55 -7.94 74.49 12.51
N TYR A 56 -6.89 74.22 13.29
CA TYR A 56 -6.52 72.87 13.75
C TYR A 56 -7.65 72.17 14.52
N LEU A 57 -8.38 72.93 15.34
CA LEU A 57 -9.52 72.40 16.11
C LEU A 57 -10.70 72.00 15.20
N ALA A 58 -10.89 72.69 14.07
CA ALA A 58 -11.92 72.38 13.09
C ALA A 58 -11.55 71.15 12.25
N GLU A 59 -10.28 71.02 11.86
CA GLU A 59 -9.75 69.83 11.18
C GLU A 59 -9.80 68.59 12.05
N LEU A 60 -9.46 68.71 13.34
CA LEU A 60 -9.61 67.63 14.32
C LEU A 60 -11.07 67.21 14.47
N LYS A 61 -12.00 68.17 14.61
CA LYS A 61 -13.44 67.86 14.69
C LYS A 61 -13.95 67.17 13.43
N SER A 62 -13.51 67.61 12.25
CA SER A 62 -13.83 66.97 10.97
C SER A 62 -13.27 65.54 10.91
N SER A 63 -12.00 65.36 11.28
CA SER A 63 -11.32 64.05 11.28
C SER A 63 -11.98 63.08 12.25
N ILE A 64 -12.33 63.54 13.46
CA ILE A 64 -13.09 62.76 14.45
C ILE A 64 -14.45 62.35 13.89
N SER A 65 -15.16 63.27 13.22
CA SER A 65 -16.46 62.98 12.60
C SER A 65 -16.34 61.92 11.49
N ILE A 66 -15.30 62.00 10.64
CA ILE A 66 -15.02 61.01 9.60
C ILE A 66 -14.70 59.64 10.22
N LEU A 67 -13.87 59.60 11.27
CA LEU A 67 -13.54 58.36 11.97
C LEU A 67 -14.75 57.73 12.66
N LEU A 68 -15.64 58.54 13.25
CA LEU A 68 -16.88 58.05 13.84
C LEU A 68 -17.82 57.45 12.79
N LYS A 69 -17.98 58.10 11.64
CA LYS A 69 -18.75 57.53 10.51
C LYS A 69 -18.14 56.24 9.97
N ARG A 70 -16.81 56.14 9.92
CA ARG A 70 -16.12 54.92 9.51
C ARG A 70 -16.29 53.80 10.53
N LYS A 71 -16.25 54.12 11.82
CA LYS A 71 -16.53 53.17 12.91
C LYS A 71 -17.95 52.61 12.82
N SER A 72 -18.95 53.46 12.56
CA SER A 72 -20.34 52.99 12.42
C SER A 72 -20.52 52.11 11.18
N ALA A 73 -19.91 52.47 10.05
CA ALA A 73 -19.95 51.65 8.83
C ALA A 73 -19.33 50.26 9.04
N LEU A 74 -18.14 50.20 9.67
CA LEU A 74 -17.49 48.92 9.99
C LEU A 74 -18.29 48.06 10.99
N ALA A 75 -18.99 48.69 11.92
CA ALA A 75 -19.86 47.98 12.86
C ALA A 75 -21.09 47.36 12.17
N GLU A 76 -21.67 48.04 11.18
CA GLU A 76 -22.75 47.49 10.36
C GLU A 76 -22.27 46.38 9.43
N GLU A 77 -21.08 46.53 8.84
CA GLU A 77 -20.46 45.51 8.00
C GLU A 77 -20.16 44.24 8.80
N LEU A 78 -19.64 44.37 10.03
CA LEU A 78 -19.42 43.25 10.95
C LEU A 78 -20.73 42.54 11.31
N LYS A 79 -21.83 43.27 11.52
CA LYS A 79 -23.16 42.67 11.76
C LYS A 79 -23.68 41.90 10.54
N ARG A 80 -23.48 42.41 9.32
CA ARG A 80 -23.86 41.69 8.08
C ARG A 80 -23.07 40.40 7.93
N ILE A 81 -21.74 40.47 8.11
CA ILE A 81 -20.86 39.30 8.03
C ILE A 81 -21.27 38.25 9.07
N GLN A 82 -21.64 38.64 10.29
CA GLN A 82 -22.10 37.71 11.32
C GLN A 82 -23.42 36.99 10.98
N ILE A 83 -24.30 37.60 10.17
CA ILE A 83 -25.54 36.98 9.69
C ILE A 83 -25.24 35.95 8.59
N ASP A 84 -24.25 36.23 7.74
CA ASP A 84 -23.85 35.38 6.62
C ASP A 84 -22.87 34.25 7.02
N THR A 85 -22.35 34.27 8.25
CA THR A 85 -21.52 33.19 8.79
C THR A 85 -22.36 32.04 9.32
N VAL A 86 -22.08 30.83 8.83
CA VAL A 86 -22.62 29.56 9.34
C VAL A 86 -22.47 29.51 10.86
N ARG A 87 -23.57 29.24 11.58
CA ARG A 87 -23.55 29.29 13.05
C ARG A 87 -22.58 28.23 13.57
N PRO A 88 -21.81 28.50 14.65
CA PRO A 88 -20.91 27.51 15.23
C PRO A 88 -21.58 26.18 15.56
N ALA A 89 -22.88 26.19 15.92
CA ALA A 89 -23.68 25.00 16.15
C ALA A 89 -23.90 24.15 14.88
N GLU A 90 -24.09 24.78 13.72
CA GLU A 90 -24.25 24.09 12.43
C GLU A 90 -22.91 23.46 11.99
N ILE A 91 -21.79 24.18 12.20
CA ILE A 91 -20.45 23.64 11.96
C ILE A 91 -20.19 22.44 12.88
N ALA A 92 -20.56 22.53 14.16
CA ALA A 92 -20.42 21.43 15.11
C ALA A 92 -21.30 20.22 14.71
N PHE A 93 -22.53 20.46 14.25
CA PHE A 93 -23.43 19.42 13.75
C PHE A 93 -22.86 18.74 12.50
N ILE A 94 -22.39 19.50 11.50
CA ILE A 94 -21.77 18.94 10.29
C ILE A 94 -20.52 18.13 10.64
N ARG A 95 -19.69 18.59 11.57
CA ARG A 95 -18.52 17.83 12.06
C ARG A 95 -18.94 16.52 12.72
N ALA A 96 -19.92 16.54 13.60
CA ALA A 96 -20.44 15.34 14.26
C ALA A 96 -21.02 14.34 13.24
N GLN A 97 -21.79 14.83 12.27
CA GLN A 97 -22.35 14.00 11.20
C GLN A 97 -21.26 13.40 10.30
N THR A 98 -20.24 14.19 9.94
CA THR A 98 -19.09 13.72 9.16
C THR A 98 -18.30 12.64 9.92
N GLN A 99 -18.07 12.85 11.22
CA GLN A 99 -17.41 11.87 12.07
C GLN A 99 -18.22 10.58 12.20
N TYR A 100 -19.54 10.68 12.35
CA TYR A 100 -20.44 9.53 12.41
C TYR A 100 -20.36 8.68 11.13
N TYR A 101 -20.51 9.29 9.95
CA TYR A 101 -20.40 8.55 8.68
C TYR A 101 -18.99 8.02 8.41
N SER A 102 -17.96 8.75 8.83
CA SER A 102 -16.58 8.24 8.75
C SER A 102 -16.42 7.00 9.62
N SER A 103 -16.92 7.02 10.86
CA SER A 103 -16.87 5.88 11.77
C SER A 103 -17.65 4.69 11.20
N GLN A 104 -18.85 4.91 10.67
CA GLN A 104 -19.67 3.86 10.06
C GLN A 104 -18.96 3.21 8.86
N ASN A 105 -18.34 4.01 7.99
CA ASN A 105 -17.54 3.52 6.87
C ASN A 105 -16.32 2.71 7.33
N HIS A 106 -15.67 3.12 8.44
CA HIS A 106 -14.56 2.35 9.01
C HIS A 106 -15.03 1.00 9.56
N THR A 107 -16.17 0.97 10.25
CA THR A 107 -16.76 -0.28 10.77
C THR A 107 -17.10 -1.24 9.64
N MET A 108 -17.77 -0.77 8.57
CA MET A 108 -18.05 -1.61 7.39
C MET A 108 -16.79 -2.16 6.75
N ARG A 109 -15.76 -1.32 6.56
CA ARG A 109 -14.48 -1.78 5.99
C ARG A 109 -13.78 -2.80 6.87
N PHE A 110 -13.88 -2.64 8.19
CA PHE A 110 -13.33 -3.61 9.15
C PHE A 110 -14.07 -4.94 9.08
N GLU A 111 -15.41 -4.91 9.01
CA GLU A 111 -16.25 -6.10 8.85
C GLU A 111 -15.95 -6.84 7.54
N ASP A 112 -15.86 -6.12 6.42
CA ASP A 112 -15.45 -6.67 5.13
C ASP A 112 -14.06 -7.34 5.18
N LEU A 113 -13.12 -6.70 5.88
CA LEU A 113 -11.77 -7.23 6.03
C LEU A 113 -11.76 -8.50 6.88
N MET A 114 -12.55 -8.53 7.96
CA MET A 114 -12.73 -9.71 8.81
C MET A 114 -13.39 -10.87 8.06
N ASN A 115 -14.38 -10.59 7.21
CA ASN A 115 -15.03 -11.59 6.37
C ASN A 115 -14.04 -12.18 5.36
N LYS A 116 -13.27 -11.34 4.66
CA LYS A 116 -12.20 -11.80 3.74
C LYS A 116 -11.14 -12.62 4.45
N PHE A 117 -10.75 -12.24 5.65
CA PHE A 117 -9.82 -13.00 6.46
C PHE A 117 -10.39 -14.38 6.84
N ALA A 118 -11.65 -14.45 7.27
CA ALA A 118 -12.32 -15.69 7.60
C ALA A 118 -12.44 -16.63 6.38
N GLU A 119 -12.80 -16.10 5.21
CA GLU A 119 -12.86 -16.87 3.95
C GLU A 119 -11.49 -17.39 3.54
N THR A 120 -10.46 -16.55 3.61
CA THR A 120 -9.07 -16.95 3.31
C THR A 120 -8.61 -18.06 4.25
N LYS A 121 -8.93 -17.95 5.55
CA LYS A 121 -8.62 -18.99 6.54
C LYS A 121 -9.35 -20.30 6.25
N ARG A 122 -10.63 -20.25 5.87
CA ARG A 122 -11.38 -21.45 5.44
C ARG A 122 -10.76 -22.10 4.20
N ALA A 123 -10.41 -21.31 3.19
CA ALA A 123 -9.77 -21.80 1.97
C ALA A 123 -8.41 -22.46 2.27
N ALA A 124 -7.59 -21.84 3.13
CA ALA A 124 -6.32 -22.40 3.55
C ALA A 124 -6.49 -23.74 4.30
N CYS A 125 -7.50 -23.84 5.18
CA CYS A 125 -7.83 -25.10 5.86
C CYS A 125 -8.27 -26.20 4.87
N ALA A 126 -9.09 -25.85 3.86
CA ALA A 126 -9.52 -26.79 2.83
C ALA A 126 -8.33 -27.29 1.99
N LEU A 127 -7.43 -26.40 1.59
CA LEU A 127 -6.20 -26.77 0.89
C LEU A 127 -5.30 -27.68 1.73
N LYS A 128 -5.15 -27.39 3.03
CA LYS A 128 -4.39 -28.25 3.95
C LYS A 128 -4.99 -29.66 4.04
N ALA A 129 -6.32 -29.79 4.10
CA ALA A 129 -6.99 -31.09 4.10
C ALA A 129 -6.78 -31.85 2.77
N LEU A 130 -6.79 -31.14 1.64
CA LEU A 130 -6.49 -31.71 0.33
C LEU A 130 -5.04 -32.23 0.27
N CYS A 131 -4.06 -31.46 0.76
CA CYS A 131 -2.67 -31.89 0.84
C CYS A 131 -2.51 -33.18 1.63
N ILE A 132 -3.13 -33.28 2.83
CA ILE A 132 -3.09 -34.50 3.65
C ILE A 132 -3.70 -35.70 2.90
N THR A 133 -4.77 -35.48 2.14
CA THR A 133 -5.42 -36.53 1.35
C THR A 133 -4.51 -37.02 0.22
N LEU A 134 -3.82 -36.09 -0.46
CA LEU A 134 -2.86 -36.40 -1.52
C LEU A 134 -1.63 -37.12 -0.97
N GLU A 135 -1.08 -36.68 0.17
CA GLU A 135 0.03 -37.35 0.86
C GLU A 135 -0.32 -38.81 1.19
N LYS A 136 -1.51 -39.07 1.73
CA LYS A 136 -2.00 -40.44 1.96
C LYS A 136 -2.08 -41.26 0.67
N ARG A 137 -2.53 -40.66 -0.43
CA ARG A 137 -2.62 -41.34 -1.73
C ARG A 137 -1.24 -41.67 -2.30
N ILE A 138 -0.28 -40.75 -2.17
CA ILE A 138 1.11 -40.96 -2.59
C ILE A 138 1.72 -42.11 -1.77
N ALA A 139 1.60 -42.08 -0.44
CA ALA A 139 2.11 -43.15 0.42
C ALA A 139 1.52 -44.53 0.06
N ASN A 140 0.22 -44.60 -0.26
CA ASN A 140 -0.39 -45.85 -0.71
C ASN A 140 0.17 -46.35 -2.05
N GLU A 141 0.46 -45.46 -3.00
CA GLU A 141 1.10 -45.84 -4.27
C GLU A 141 2.56 -46.24 -4.09
N GLU A 142 3.29 -45.62 -3.16
CA GLU A 142 4.65 -46.03 -2.79
C GLU A 142 4.66 -47.46 -2.23
N ILE A 143 3.70 -47.80 -1.36
CA ILE A 143 3.54 -49.17 -0.85
C ILE A 143 3.28 -50.14 -1.99
N LYS A 144 2.34 -49.84 -2.90
CA LYS A 144 2.06 -50.71 -4.06
C LYS A 144 3.29 -50.91 -4.94
N ARG A 145 4.04 -49.84 -5.24
CA ARG A 145 5.27 -49.92 -6.03
C ARG A 145 6.32 -50.79 -5.34
N ALA A 146 6.48 -50.66 -4.03
CA ALA A 146 7.40 -51.49 -3.26
C ALA A 146 6.99 -52.98 -3.32
N ASP A 147 5.70 -53.28 -3.27
CA ASP A 147 5.21 -54.66 -3.40
C ASP A 147 5.45 -55.22 -4.81
N TYR A 148 5.24 -54.44 -5.87
CA TYR A 148 5.59 -54.85 -7.24
C TYR A 148 7.09 -55.11 -7.42
N ILE A 149 7.95 -54.27 -6.82
CA ILE A 149 9.40 -54.47 -6.87
C ILE A 149 9.77 -55.77 -6.16
N LYS A 150 9.23 -56.03 -4.96
CA LYS A 150 9.46 -57.30 -4.24
C LYS A 150 9.01 -58.51 -5.06
N GLU A 151 7.87 -58.42 -5.72
CA GLU A 151 7.37 -59.48 -6.61
C GLU A 151 8.31 -59.70 -7.80
N SER A 152 8.78 -58.61 -8.43
CA SER A 152 9.77 -58.66 -9.51
C SER A 152 11.10 -59.28 -9.05
N ASP A 153 11.61 -58.87 -7.89
CA ASP A 153 12.84 -59.40 -7.31
C ASP A 153 12.68 -60.88 -6.95
N LEU A 154 11.50 -61.28 -6.44
CA LEU A 154 11.18 -62.68 -6.19
C LEU A 154 11.27 -63.48 -7.48
N ILE A 155 10.70 -63.00 -8.59
CA ILE A 155 10.79 -63.65 -9.91
C ILE A 155 12.25 -63.77 -10.36
N ILE A 156 13.03 -62.70 -10.24
CA ILE A 156 14.46 -62.71 -10.60
C ILE A 156 15.23 -63.74 -9.76
N SER A 157 14.92 -63.86 -8.47
CA SER A 157 15.60 -64.79 -7.57
C SER A 157 15.15 -66.25 -7.70
N THR A 158 13.91 -66.51 -8.11
CA THR A 158 13.39 -67.87 -8.33
C THR A 158 13.77 -68.44 -9.69
N TYR A 159 13.99 -67.61 -10.70
CA TYR A 159 14.39 -68.04 -12.02
C TYR A 159 15.88 -67.77 -12.24
N ASP A 160 16.70 -68.83 -12.27
CA ASP A 160 18.11 -68.72 -12.62
C ASP A 160 18.26 -68.54 -14.15
N PHE A 161 18.48 -67.30 -14.57
CA PHE A 161 18.68 -66.96 -15.98
C PHE A 161 20.12 -67.21 -16.47
N ASN A 162 21.05 -67.63 -15.60
CA ASN A 162 22.44 -67.84 -15.99
C ASN A 162 22.65 -69.05 -16.93
N ASP A 163 21.76 -70.04 -16.90
CA ASP A 163 21.78 -71.17 -17.84
C ASP A 163 21.15 -70.84 -19.21
N VAL A 164 20.55 -69.65 -19.35
CA VAL A 164 19.90 -69.22 -20.60
C VAL A 164 20.92 -68.51 -21.51
N LYS A 165 21.74 -69.29 -22.22
CA LYS A 165 22.61 -68.77 -23.29
C LYS A 165 21.78 -68.32 -24.49
N LEU A 166 21.41 -67.04 -24.52
CA LEU A 166 20.76 -66.41 -25.67
C LEU A 166 21.77 -66.26 -26.82
N LYS A 167 21.72 -67.16 -27.80
CA LYS A 167 22.38 -66.98 -29.10
C LYS A 167 21.60 -65.98 -29.94
N ALA A 168 22.29 -64.95 -30.45
CA ALA A 168 21.71 -63.98 -31.38
C ALA A 168 21.27 -64.67 -32.70
N PRO A 169 20.03 -64.48 -33.20
CA PRO A 169 19.56 -65.17 -34.39
C PRO A 169 20.14 -64.55 -35.67
N LYS A 170 20.61 -65.39 -36.58
CA LYS A 170 21.01 -64.97 -37.94
C LYS A 170 19.76 -64.82 -38.81
N ILE A 171 19.65 -63.67 -39.49
CA ILE A 171 18.51 -63.32 -40.34
C ILE A 171 18.60 -64.11 -41.66
N THR A 172 17.85 -65.20 -41.71
CA THR A 172 17.25 -65.82 -42.89
C THR A 172 15.80 -66.13 -42.49
N GLU A 173 14.84 -65.83 -43.36
CA GLU A 173 13.39 -65.96 -43.11
C GLU A 173 12.98 -67.34 -42.56
N PRO A 174 11.77 -67.49 -41.99
CA PRO A 174 11.30 -66.90 -40.75
C PRO A 174 11.02 -68.06 -39.76
N VAL A 175 11.85 -68.25 -38.74
CA VAL A 175 11.60 -69.26 -37.70
C VAL A 175 11.90 -68.69 -36.32
N SER A 176 10.84 -68.75 -35.51
CA SER A 176 10.64 -68.53 -34.08
C SER A 176 11.84 -68.51 -33.13
N THR A 177 11.86 -67.50 -32.24
CA THR A 177 12.46 -67.51 -30.89
C THR A 177 11.67 -66.53 -30.01
N ASP A 178 11.38 -66.66 -28.72
CA ASP A 178 11.05 -67.80 -27.86
C ASP A 178 10.57 -67.30 -26.46
N PHE A 179 10.56 -65.98 -26.19
CA PHE A 179 9.98 -65.44 -24.95
C PHE A 179 8.56 -64.88 -25.10
N GLN A 180 8.18 -64.49 -26.32
CA GLN A 180 6.79 -64.56 -26.76
C GLN A 180 6.32 -66.02 -26.86
N GLY A 181 7.25 -66.98 -26.82
CA GLY A 181 7.00 -68.40 -27.03
C GLY A 181 6.11 -69.04 -25.98
N ARG A 182 6.01 -68.59 -24.72
CA ARG A 182 5.14 -69.26 -23.73
C ARG A 182 3.69 -68.77 -23.77
N THR A 183 3.48 -67.47 -23.88
CA THR A 183 2.16 -66.88 -24.13
C THR A 183 1.69 -67.21 -25.53
N ASN A 184 2.56 -67.14 -26.55
CA ASN A 184 2.24 -67.61 -27.89
C ASN A 184 2.25 -69.13 -28.00
N GLN A 185 2.85 -69.94 -27.12
CA GLN A 185 2.65 -71.40 -27.08
C GLN A 185 1.35 -71.74 -26.38
N LEU A 186 0.95 -71.02 -25.33
CA LEU A 186 -0.37 -71.19 -24.72
C LEU A 186 -1.47 -70.70 -25.68
N GLU A 187 -1.21 -69.63 -26.40
CA GLU A 187 -2.08 -69.10 -27.44
C GLU A 187 -2.03 -69.98 -28.69
N ASN A 188 -0.87 -70.48 -29.11
CA ASN A 188 -0.76 -71.48 -30.19
C ASN A 188 -1.29 -72.85 -29.75
N GLN A 189 -1.27 -73.22 -28.47
CA GLN A 189 -1.91 -74.43 -27.95
C GLN A 189 -3.42 -74.24 -27.84
N ARG A 190 -3.89 -73.04 -27.48
CA ARG A 190 -5.32 -72.69 -27.54
C ARG A 190 -5.80 -72.59 -28.98
N LEU A 191 -4.98 -72.07 -29.88
CA LEU A 191 -5.23 -71.99 -31.31
C LEU A 191 -5.11 -73.38 -31.92
N ASP A 192 -4.17 -74.25 -31.51
CA ASP A 192 -4.07 -75.64 -31.94
C ASP A 192 -5.20 -76.49 -31.36
N GLN A 193 -5.65 -76.23 -30.14
CA GLN A 193 -6.85 -76.85 -29.59
C GLN A 193 -8.06 -76.38 -30.37
N ARG A 194 -8.19 -75.07 -30.64
CA ARG A 194 -9.26 -74.51 -31.46
C ARG A 194 -9.22 -75.05 -32.88
N LEU A 195 -8.04 -75.21 -33.44
CA LEU A 195 -7.78 -75.71 -34.79
C LEU A 195 -7.98 -77.22 -34.84
N LYS A 196 -7.68 -77.99 -33.77
CA LYS A 196 -8.07 -79.40 -33.63
C LYS A 196 -9.55 -79.56 -33.43
N THR A 197 -10.21 -78.73 -32.62
CA THR A 197 -11.68 -78.74 -32.55
C THR A 197 -12.27 -78.34 -33.88
N ALA A 198 -11.76 -77.32 -34.57
CA ALA A 198 -12.23 -76.92 -35.90
C ALA A 198 -11.95 -78.00 -36.94
N GLN A 199 -10.80 -78.69 -36.89
CA GLN A 199 -10.48 -79.83 -37.75
C GLN A 199 -11.34 -81.04 -37.43
N ASN A 200 -11.70 -81.27 -36.16
CA ASN A 200 -12.62 -82.32 -35.76
C ASN A 200 -14.06 -81.98 -36.20
N HIS A 201 -14.50 -80.72 -36.05
CA HIS A 201 -15.77 -80.25 -36.61
C HIS A 201 -15.74 -80.36 -38.14
N ILE A 202 -14.66 -80.01 -38.83
CA ILE A 202 -14.49 -80.17 -40.29
C ILE A 202 -14.49 -81.66 -40.67
N LYS A 203 -13.91 -82.55 -39.86
CA LYS A 203 -13.97 -84.01 -40.08
C LYS A 203 -15.36 -84.57 -39.84
N GLU A 204 -16.10 -84.09 -38.84
CA GLU A 204 -17.50 -84.43 -38.58
C GLU A 204 -18.40 -83.93 -39.72
N ILE A 205 -18.17 -82.70 -40.18
CA ILE A 205 -18.79 -82.07 -41.36
C ILE A 205 -18.46 -82.85 -42.64
N ASN A 206 -17.23 -83.34 -42.82
CA ASN A 206 -16.83 -84.18 -43.96
C ASN A 206 -17.33 -85.63 -43.88
N ASN A 207 -17.87 -86.06 -42.72
CA ASN A 207 -18.45 -87.40 -42.53
C ASN A 207 -19.97 -87.41 -42.78
N GLU A 208 -20.62 -86.27 -42.96
CA GLU A 208 -21.98 -86.17 -43.52
C GLU A 208 -21.90 -85.71 -44.98
N PRO A 209 -22.47 -86.47 -45.94
CA PRO A 209 -22.31 -86.19 -47.35
C PRO A 209 -23.31 -85.10 -47.77
N ASP A 210 -23.04 -83.84 -47.43
CA ASP A 210 -23.71 -82.70 -48.04
C ASP A 210 -22.72 -81.57 -48.37
N TYR A 211 -21.99 -81.77 -49.48
CA TYR A 211 -20.86 -80.97 -49.94
C TYR A 211 -21.20 -79.48 -50.18
N GLU A 212 -22.47 -79.13 -50.37
CA GLU A 212 -22.90 -77.76 -50.66
C GLU A 212 -23.00 -76.91 -49.38
N MET A 213 -23.53 -77.47 -48.29
CA MET A 213 -23.61 -76.79 -46.99
C MET A 213 -22.22 -76.56 -46.36
N ASN A 214 -21.31 -77.51 -46.53
CA ASN A 214 -19.95 -77.41 -45.99
C ASN A 214 -19.11 -76.31 -46.66
N SER A 215 -19.31 -76.10 -47.96
CA SER A 215 -18.68 -75.02 -48.74
C SER A 215 -19.18 -73.64 -48.30
N ILE A 216 -20.48 -73.52 -48.01
CA ILE A 216 -21.10 -72.27 -47.52
C ILE A 216 -20.58 -71.93 -46.13
N ALA A 217 -20.57 -72.89 -45.20
CA ALA A 217 -20.05 -72.71 -43.85
C ALA A 217 -18.57 -72.29 -43.84
N LEU A 218 -17.74 -72.89 -44.71
CA LEU A 218 -16.32 -72.53 -44.82
C LEU A 218 -16.12 -71.09 -45.32
N LYS A 219 -16.92 -70.65 -46.30
CA LYS A 219 -16.90 -69.27 -46.81
C LYS A 219 -17.30 -68.25 -45.74
N GLU A 220 -18.29 -68.59 -44.91
CA GLU A 220 -18.70 -67.73 -43.80
C GLU A 220 -17.65 -67.65 -42.69
N ILE A 221 -16.97 -68.75 -42.36
CA ILE A 221 -15.84 -68.74 -41.42
C ILE A 221 -14.72 -67.82 -41.94
N ILE A 222 -14.35 -67.92 -43.21
CA ILE A 222 -13.32 -67.05 -43.81
C ILE A 222 -13.73 -65.57 -43.72
N LYS A 223 -14.97 -65.23 -44.11
CA LYS A 223 -15.50 -63.86 -43.98
C LYS A 223 -15.49 -63.36 -42.53
N ALA A 224 -15.91 -64.18 -41.58
CA ALA A 224 -15.91 -63.81 -40.17
C ALA A 224 -14.48 -63.54 -39.66
N THR A 225 -13.52 -64.36 -40.10
CA THR A 225 -12.10 -64.21 -39.74
C THR A 225 -11.51 -62.93 -40.35
N GLU A 226 -11.84 -62.62 -41.61
CA GLU A 226 -11.43 -61.36 -42.27
C GLU A 226 -12.06 -60.13 -41.60
N MET A 227 -13.35 -60.17 -41.28
CA MET A 227 -14.01 -59.07 -40.56
C MET A 227 -13.36 -58.85 -39.20
N GLN A 228 -13.04 -59.90 -38.45
CA GLN A 228 -12.39 -59.78 -37.16
C GLN A 228 -10.95 -59.23 -37.28
N SER A 229 -10.20 -59.63 -38.30
CA SER A 229 -8.88 -59.07 -38.61
C SER A 229 -8.96 -57.56 -38.91
N ASN A 230 -9.93 -57.16 -39.73
CA ASN A 230 -10.14 -55.75 -40.09
C ASN A 230 -10.56 -54.90 -38.87
N LEU A 231 -11.40 -55.45 -37.99
CA LEU A 231 -11.80 -54.80 -36.74
C LEU A 231 -10.60 -54.60 -35.81
N ASN A 232 -9.77 -55.62 -35.64
CA ASN A 232 -8.54 -55.53 -34.83
C ASN A 232 -7.57 -54.50 -35.41
N MET A 233 -7.37 -54.48 -36.73
CA MET A 233 -6.52 -53.49 -37.39
C MET A 233 -7.04 -52.06 -37.22
N THR A 234 -8.36 -51.88 -37.26
CA THR A 234 -8.98 -50.57 -37.02
C THR A 234 -8.79 -50.13 -35.56
N GLY A 235 -9.03 -51.03 -34.60
CA GLY A 235 -8.81 -50.76 -33.18
C GLY A 235 -7.34 -50.42 -32.85
N ILE A 236 -6.38 -51.11 -33.47
CA ILE A 236 -4.94 -50.79 -33.31
C ILE A 236 -4.61 -49.39 -33.88
N LYS A 237 -5.22 -49.00 -35.01
CA LYS A 237 -5.01 -47.66 -35.59
C LYS A 237 -5.57 -46.56 -34.69
N GLU A 238 -6.76 -46.77 -34.12
CA GLU A 238 -7.37 -45.82 -33.17
C GLU A 238 -6.53 -45.68 -31.90
N LEU A 239 -6.09 -46.80 -31.31
CA LEU A 239 -5.22 -46.77 -30.12
C LEU A 239 -3.89 -46.06 -30.41
N LYS A 240 -3.28 -46.29 -31.57
CA LYS A 240 -2.05 -45.56 -31.96
C LYS A 240 -2.28 -44.06 -32.05
N LYS A 241 -3.40 -43.65 -32.64
CA LYS A 241 -3.77 -42.24 -32.75
C LYS A 241 -3.98 -41.61 -31.37
N GLU A 242 -4.69 -42.30 -30.47
CA GLU A 242 -4.89 -41.83 -29.09
C GLU A 242 -3.57 -41.70 -28.34
N ILE A 243 -2.64 -42.66 -28.49
CA ILE A 243 -1.30 -42.59 -27.90
C ILE A 243 -0.53 -41.38 -28.43
N GLU A 244 -0.58 -41.09 -29.73
CA GLU A 244 0.06 -39.92 -30.32
C GLU A 244 -0.53 -38.60 -29.79
N GLU A 245 -1.87 -38.51 -29.70
CA GLU A 245 -2.58 -37.35 -29.16
C GLU A 245 -2.24 -37.13 -27.67
N LEU A 246 -2.22 -38.19 -26.86
CA LEU A 246 -1.82 -38.13 -25.44
C LEU A 246 -0.35 -37.73 -25.28
N THR A 247 0.54 -38.23 -26.14
CA THR A 247 1.97 -37.87 -26.11
C THR A 247 2.18 -36.40 -26.44
N GLN A 248 1.46 -35.86 -27.44
CA GLN A 248 1.50 -34.42 -27.73
C GLN A 248 0.96 -33.59 -26.56
N MET A 249 -0.14 -34.01 -25.94
CA MET A 249 -0.72 -33.31 -24.80
C MET A 249 0.20 -33.32 -23.58
N ALA A 250 0.90 -34.43 -23.34
CA ALA A 250 1.91 -34.54 -22.28
C ALA A 250 3.05 -33.54 -22.51
N ASN A 251 3.62 -33.48 -23.71
CA ASN A 251 4.69 -32.54 -24.05
C ASN A 251 4.24 -31.07 -23.90
N GLN A 252 3.03 -30.74 -24.35
CA GLN A 252 2.47 -29.39 -24.17
C GLN A 252 2.27 -29.01 -22.70
N ASN A 253 1.87 -29.98 -21.87
CA ASN A 253 1.73 -29.77 -20.44
C ASN A 253 3.09 -29.58 -19.76
N ASP A 254 4.12 -30.33 -20.15
CA ASP A 254 5.48 -30.16 -19.63
C ASP A 254 6.03 -28.76 -19.97
N ASP A 255 5.86 -28.29 -21.22
CA ASP A 255 6.22 -26.93 -21.63
C ASP A 255 5.49 -25.86 -20.78
N LEU A 256 4.21 -26.09 -20.49
CA LEU A 256 3.40 -25.19 -19.66
C LEU A 256 3.88 -25.18 -18.21
N VAL A 257 4.23 -26.35 -17.66
CA VAL A 257 4.78 -26.49 -16.31
C VAL A 257 6.12 -25.75 -16.21
N ASP A 258 7.01 -25.92 -17.17
CA ASP A 258 8.31 -25.24 -17.20
C ASP A 258 8.16 -23.71 -17.29
N MET A 259 7.24 -23.24 -18.13
CA MET A 259 6.91 -21.82 -18.21
C MET A 259 6.41 -21.30 -16.85
N LYS A 260 5.51 -22.02 -16.19
CA LYS A 260 4.97 -21.64 -14.88
C LYS A 260 6.04 -21.69 -13.80
N PHE A 261 6.96 -22.63 -13.86
CA PHE A 261 8.10 -22.73 -12.97
C PHE A 261 9.03 -21.51 -13.10
N SER A 262 9.36 -21.13 -14.34
CA SER A 262 10.15 -19.92 -14.64
C SER A 262 9.46 -18.64 -14.18
N GLU A 263 8.15 -18.49 -14.42
CA GLU A 263 7.36 -17.37 -13.92
C GLU A 263 7.38 -17.29 -12.39
N ASN A 264 7.28 -18.43 -11.70
CA ASN A 264 7.28 -18.49 -10.24
C ASN A 264 8.66 -18.15 -9.66
N SER A 265 9.73 -18.67 -10.26
CA SER A 265 11.12 -18.32 -9.91
C SER A 265 11.36 -16.81 -10.04
N ASN A 266 10.90 -16.20 -11.14
CA ASN A 266 10.99 -14.75 -11.33
C ASN A 266 10.19 -13.95 -10.30
N LYS A 267 9.00 -14.43 -9.90
CA LYS A 267 8.21 -13.81 -8.83
C LYS A 267 8.91 -13.89 -7.48
N ARG A 268 9.49 -15.05 -7.12
CA ARG A 268 10.28 -15.22 -5.89
C ARG A 268 11.46 -14.24 -5.83
N ARG A 269 12.23 -14.16 -6.92
CA ARG A 269 13.36 -13.22 -7.01
C ARG A 269 12.94 -11.76 -6.84
N LYS A 270 11.79 -11.36 -7.38
CA LYS A 270 11.24 -10.00 -7.17
C LYS A 270 10.83 -9.74 -5.72
N ILE A 271 10.23 -10.73 -5.05
CA ILE A 271 9.86 -10.64 -3.64
C ILE A 271 11.10 -10.49 -2.77
N GLU A 272 12.13 -11.30 -3.00
CA GLU A 272 13.42 -11.22 -2.28
C GLU A 272 14.09 -9.87 -2.46
N LEU A 273 14.13 -9.34 -3.69
CA LEU A 273 14.70 -8.02 -3.98
C LEU A 273 13.93 -6.91 -3.24
N ASN A 274 12.60 -6.99 -3.21
CA ASN A 274 11.77 -6.00 -2.52
C ASN A 274 11.92 -6.09 -1.00
N ALA A 275 11.96 -7.29 -0.44
CA ALA A 275 12.22 -7.53 0.99
C ALA A 275 13.58 -6.97 1.40
N TYR A 276 14.62 -7.21 0.59
CA TYR A 276 15.95 -6.65 0.84
C TYR A 276 15.97 -5.11 0.80
N LYS A 277 15.31 -4.51 -0.19
CA LYS A 277 15.18 -3.04 -0.26
C LYS A 277 14.44 -2.46 0.93
N GLN A 278 13.40 -3.14 1.41
CA GLN A 278 12.63 -2.70 2.57
C GLN A 278 13.46 -2.82 3.85
N TYR A 279 14.16 -3.94 4.03
CA TYR A 279 15.10 -4.14 5.12
C TYR A 279 16.17 -3.03 5.18
N GLN A 280 16.77 -2.64 4.05
CA GLN A 280 17.73 -1.53 4.02
C GLN A 280 17.12 -0.18 4.42
N LYS A 281 15.85 0.08 4.06
CA LYS A 281 15.15 1.30 4.47
C LYS A 281 14.89 1.30 5.98
N GLU A 282 14.44 0.18 6.52
CA GLU A 282 14.20 0.01 7.96
C GLU A 282 15.50 0.14 8.76
N GLN A 283 16.61 -0.41 8.25
CA GLN A 283 17.93 -0.26 8.86
C GLN A 283 18.37 1.21 8.93
N LYS A 284 18.28 1.96 7.82
CA LYS A 284 18.62 3.39 7.80
C LYS A 284 17.76 4.20 8.76
N LEU A 285 16.46 3.91 8.80
CA LEU A 285 15.53 4.58 9.71
C LEU A 285 15.86 4.27 11.17
N ALA A 286 16.21 3.03 11.50
CA ALA A 286 16.65 2.64 12.83
C ALA A 286 17.95 3.36 13.24
N GLU A 287 18.92 3.46 12.34
CA GLU A 287 20.15 4.22 12.55
C GLU A 287 19.88 5.72 12.80
N GLU A 288 18.98 6.34 12.03
CA GLU A 288 18.55 7.71 12.25
C GLU A 288 17.91 7.92 13.63
N TYR A 289 17.03 7.02 14.07
CA TYR A 289 16.43 7.08 15.40
C TYR A 289 17.48 6.88 16.50
N GLN A 290 18.40 5.94 16.31
CA GLN A 290 19.48 5.70 17.26
C GLN A 290 20.37 6.95 17.41
N ASN A 291 20.67 7.64 16.31
CA ASN A 291 21.42 8.90 16.32
C ASN A 291 20.66 10.01 17.04
N LYS A 292 19.34 10.14 16.82
CA LYS A 292 18.49 11.09 17.55
C LYS A 292 18.49 10.80 19.05
N ILE A 293 18.36 9.53 19.45
CA ILE A 293 18.40 9.11 20.86
C ILE A 293 19.75 9.50 21.49
N LYS A 294 20.87 9.22 20.82
CA LYS A 294 22.21 9.61 21.29
C LYS A 294 22.34 11.13 21.46
N ALA A 295 21.85 11.91 20.49
CA ALA A 295 21.86 13.37 20.58
C ALA A 295 21.01 13.90 21.75
N PHE A 296 19.83 13.31 21.99
CA PHE A 296 19.01 13.65 23.16
C PHE A 296 19.69 13.28 24.48
N GLN A 297 20.33 12.12 24.56
CA GLN A 297 21.09 11.71 25.75
C GLN A 297 22.25 12.67 26.03
N GLU A 298 22.99 13.09 25.01
CA GLU A 298 24.08 14.06 25.17
C GLU A 298 23.57 15.43 25.61
N LYS A 299 22.46 15.90 25.03
CA LYS A 299 21.80 17.14 25.48
C LYS A 299 21.38 17.05 26.94
N ASN A 300 20.73 15.96 27.34
CA ASN A 300 20.30 15.76 28.73
C ASN A 300 21.50 15.75 29.70
N ARG A 301 22.64 15.18 29.30
CA ARG A 301 23.87 15.26 30.11
C ARG A 301 24.32 16.71 30.30
N LYS A 302 24.42 17.49 29.22
CA LYS A 302 24.81 18.91 29.29
C LYS A 302 23.84 19.74 30.13
N ASP A 303 22.54 19.50 29.98
CA ASP A 303 21.51 20.18 30.76
C ASP A 303 21.60 19.80 32.25
N ASN A 304 21.87 18.53 32.57
CA ASN A 304 22.10 18.08 33.95
C ASN A 304 23.37 18.70 34.55
N ASP A 305 24.48 18.74 33.82
CA ASP A 305 25.72 19.38 34.27
C ASP A 305 25.47 20.87 34.58
N LYS A 306 24.67 21.54 33.75
CA LYS A 306 24.25 22.93 33.98
C LYS A 306 23.37 23.08 35.22
N ILE A 307 22.44 22.16 35.45
CA ILE A 307 21.60 22.14 36.65
C ILE A 307 22.47 21.95 37.90
N GLU A 308 23.43 21.02 37.89
CA GLU A 308 24.35 20.82 39.00
C GLU A 308 25.20 22.07 39.27
N HIS A 309 25.70 22.73 38.22
CA HIS A 309 26.43 23.98 38.37
C HIS A 309 25.57 25.08 39.02
N LEU A 310 24.31 25.23 38.58
CA LEU A 310 23.37 26.19 39.17
C LEU A 310 23.03 25.86 40.63
N ARG A 311 22.88 24.57 40.98
CA ARG A 311 22.70 24.13 42.37
C ARG A 311 23.89 24.52 43.24
N ALA A 312 25.11 24.29 42.75
CA ALA A 312 26.32 24.69 43.47
C ALA A 312 26.40 26.22 43.68
N GLN A 313 25.99 27.02 42.69
CA GLN A 313 25.90 28.48 42.84
C GLN A 313 24.84 28.90 43.88
N LEU A 314 23.68 28.24 43.88
CA LEU A 314 22.61 28.49 44.84
C LEU A 314 23.06 28.17 46.27
N ASP A 315 23.72 27.02 46.47
CA ASP A 315 24.24 26.61 47.78
C ASP A 315 25.31 27.58 48.29
N LYS A 316 26.18 28.08 47.40
CA LYS A 316 27.14 29.13 47.73
C LYS A 316 26.43 30.41 48.18
N SER A 317 25.47 30.92 47.40
CA SER A 317 24.70 32.13 47.76
C SER A 317 23.92 31.97 49.07
N ARG A 318 23.36 30.78 49.32
CA ARG A 318 22.70 30.44 50.57
C ARG A 318 23.66 30.48 51.75
N SER A 319 24.86 29.93 51.60
CA SER A 319 25.90 29.98 52.64
C SER A 319 26.34 31.42 52.93
N GLU A 320 26.53 32.24 51.91
CA GLU A 320 26.86 33.67 52.04
C GLU A 320 25.74 34.43 52.77
N THR A 321 24.48 34.18 52.39
CA THR A 321 23.30 34.78 53.05
C THR A 321 23.23 34.38 54.52
N GLN A 322 23.54 33.12 54.85
CA GLN A 322 23.55 32.64 56.23
C GLN A 322 24.64 33.32 57.07
N ILE A 323 25.81 33.59 56.48
CA ILE A 323 26.88 34.37 57.12
C ILE A 323 26.41 35.82 57.36
N ILE A 324 25.78 36.46 56.37
CA ILE A 324 25.24 37.82 56.52
C ILE A 324 24.20 37.89 57.63
N LEU A 325 23.27 36.92 57.69
CA LEU A 325 22.25 36.86 58.74
C LEU A 325 22.87 36.70 60.13
N ALA A 326 23.87 35.83 60.27
CA ALA A 326 24.62 35.68 61.53
C ALA A 326 25.33 36.97 61.94
N GLU A 327 25.88 37.72 60.97
CA GLU A 327 26.52 39.01 61.22
C GLU A 327 25.51 40.12 61.60
N ILE A 328 24.33 40.14 60.98
CA ILE A 328 23.22 41.03 61.36
C ILE A 328 22.78 40.74 62.81
N GLU A 329 22.63 39.47 63.18
CA GLU A 329 22.33 39.09 64.56
C GLU A 329 23.44 39.52 65.53
N ARG A 330 24.72 39.35 65.14
CA ARG A 330 25.86 39.84 65.94
C ARG A 330 25.80 41.35 66.16
N VAL A 331 25.51 42.12 65.12
CA VAL A 331 25.39 43.59 65.19
C VAL A 331 24.18 44.02 66.02
N ASN A 332 23.03 43.35 65.87
CA ASN A 332 21.84 43.62 66.67
C ASN A 332 22.03 43.31 68.16
N ASN A 333 22.92 42.35 68.47
CA ASN A 333 23.31 42.00 69.83
C ASN A 333 24.43 42.88 70.41
N LEU A 334 24.96 43.86 69.65
CA LEU A 334 25.87 44.85 70.20
C LEU A 334 25.14 45.74 71.22
N PRO A 335 25.81 46.17 72.30
CA PRO A 335 25.22 47.08 73.27
C PRO A 335 24.76 48.36 72.56
N LYS A 336 23.46 48.66 72.62
CA LYS A 336 22.92 49.91 72.07
C LYS A 336 23.74 51.08 72.62
N PRO A 337 24.19 52.03 71.77
CA PRO A 337 24.96 53.17 72.24
C PRO A 337 24.17 53.90 73.33
N LYS A 338 24.84 54.18 74.45
CA LYS A 338 24.26 54.97 75.55
C LYS A 338 23.70 56.26 74.94
N LYS A 339 22.41 56.51 75.20
CA LYS A 339 21.72 57.74 74.83
C LYS A 339 22.59 58.93 75.27
N PHE A 340 23.07 59.72 74.31
CA PHE A 340 23.47 61.09 74.59
C PHE A 340 22.20 61.88 74.90
N GLU A 341 22.23 62.62 76.00
CA GLU A 341 21.16 63.51 76.42
C GLU A 341 20.98 64.63 75.39
N PRO A 342 19.73 65.01 75.05
CA PRO A 342 19.47 66.11 74.12
C PRO A 342 19.69 67.45 74.82
N ILE A 343 20.45 68.34 74.19
CA ILE A 343 20.42 69.77 74.48
C ILE A 343 19.30 70.38 73.65
N GLU A 344 18.31 70.95 74.34
CA GLU A 344 17.22 71.73 73.77
C GLU A 344 17.76 73.03 73.14
N SER A 345 17.35 73.31 71.92
CA SER A 345 17.22 74.68 71.43
C SER A 345 16.06 74.73 70.45
N GLU A 346 14.98 75.37 70.91
CA GLU A 346 13.86 75.88 70.14
C GLU A 346 14.35 76.80 69.00
N ASN A 347 13.73 76.70 67.83
CA ASN A 347 12.99 77.79 67.19
C ASN A 347 12.48 77.37 65.81
N ASP A 348 11.15 77.24 65.76
CA ASP A 348 10.21 77.92 64.85
C ASP A 348 10.33 77.90 63.33
N ALA A 349 9.11 77.78 62.77
CA ALA A 349 8.62 78.23 61.46
C ALA A 349 8.96 77.31 60.26
N GLU A 350 8.08 77.00 59.33
CA GLU A 350 6.68 77.38 59.07
C GLU A 350 6.12 76.41 58.01
N SER A 351 4.79 76.30 57.97
CA SER A 351 3.91 75.94 56.84
C SER A 351 4.48 75.20 55.60
N ASN A 352 3.88 74.06 55.25
CA ASN A 352 2.94 74.03 54.11
C ASN A 352 2.34 72.64 53.84
N SER A 353 1.02 72.64 53.76
CA SER A 353 0.19 71.64 53.11
C SER A 353 0.56 71.42 51.64
N SER A 354 0.66 70.17 51.18
CA SER A 354 -0.18 69.60 50.11
C SER A 354 0.49 68.41 49.39
N SER A 355 -0.37 67.47 49.01
CA SER A 355 -0.18 66.35 48.07
C SER A 355 0.85 65.27 48.41
N THR A 356 0.43 64.34 49.27
CA THR A 356 0.68 62.91 49.08
C THR A 356 -0.03 62.42 47.82
N ILE A 357 0.58 62.55 46.64
CA ILE A 357 0.21 61.78 45.44
C ILE A 357 1.50 61.53 44.62
N SER A 358 1.65 60.28 44.15
CA SER A 358 2.57 59.82 43.10
C SER A 358 3.84 59.05 43.50
N GLU A 359 3.77 58.16 44.49
CA GLU A 359 4.62 56.95 44.52
C GLU A 359 3.83 55.66 44.18
N ASN A 360 2.50 55.70 44.27
CA ASN A 360 1.64 54.57 43.89
C ASN A 360 1.50 54.39 42.37
N ASP A 361 1.66 55.46 41.58
CA ASP A 361 1.51 55.40 40.12
C ASP A 361 2.65 54.62 39.46
N ASP A 362 3.88 54.77 39.96
CA ASP A 362 5.05 54.07 39.44
C ASP A 362 5.02 52.56 39.78
N TYR A 363 4.48 52.21 40.95
CA TYR A 363 4.28 50.82 41.35
C TYR A 363 3.15 50.15 40.56
N LEU A 364 2.05 50.86 40.30
CA LEU A 364 0.95 50.40 39.44
C LEU A 364 1.39 50.24 37.98
N LEU A 365 2.19 51.17 37.46
CA LEU A 365 2.74 51.10 36.10
C LEU A 365 3.72 49.93 35.94
N THR A 366 4.57 49.70 36.94
CA THR A 366 5.52 48.57 36.95
C THR A 366 4.79 47.23 36.99
N ASN A 367 3.76 47.11 37.82
CA ASN A 367 2.95 45.89 37.92
C ASN A 367 2.13 45.64 36.63
N SER A 368 1.56 46.70 36.04
CA SER A 368 0.87 46.62 34.75
C SER A 368 1.80 46.18 33.61
N ASN A 369 3.06 46.65 33.62
CA ASN A 369 4.06 46.25 32.62
C ASN A 369 4.48 44.79 32.79
N GLN A 370 4.65 44.31 34.03
CA GLN A 370 4.93 42.90 34.31
C GLN A 370 3.77 41.98 33.89
N GLN A 371 2.53 42.40 34.13
CA GLN A 371 1.34 41.64 33.71
C GLN A 371 1.20 41.60 32.19
N LEU A 372 1.52 42.70 31.49
CA LEU A 372 1.56 42.76 30.04
C LEU A 372 2.67 41.84 29.48
N GLU A 373 3.87 41.87 30.05
CA GLU A 373 4.99 41.01 29.65
C GLU A 373 4.66 39.53 29.83
N PHE A 374 4.03 39.16 30.96
CA PHE A 374 3.54 37.81 31.19
C PHE A 374 2.52 37.37 30.13
N THR A 375 1.56 38.25 29.80
CA THR A 375 0.52 37.97 28.79
C THR A 375 1.14 37.81 27.39
N LEU A 376 2.09 38.67 27.02
CA LEU A 376 2.81 38.58 25.75
C LEU A 376 3.65 37.30 25.65
N ASN A 377 4.32 36.90 26.74
CA ASN A 377 5.08 35.65 26.79
C ASN A 377 4.17 34.43 26.67
N GLN A 378 2.98 34.45 27.29
CA GLN A 378 1.98 33.40 27.13
C GLN A 378 1.47 33.32 25.69
N GLN A 379 1.18 34.46 25.05
CA GLN A 379 0.79 34.52 23.63
C GLN A 379 1.91 34.02 22.71
N MET A 380 3.16 34.40 22.96
CA MET A 380 4.32 33.89 22.22
C MET A 380 4.45 32.37 22.34
N PHE A 381 4.24 31.81 23.54
CA PHE A 381 4.28 30.37 23.74
C PHE A 381 3.17 29.66 22.95
N GLN A 382 1.94 30.17 23.00
CA GLN A 382 0.81 29.64 22.22
C GLN A 382 1.09 29.67 20.71
N LEU A 383 1.62 30.79 20.20
CA LEU A 383 2.01 30.91 18.79
C LEU A 383 3.11 29.91 18.41
N ARG A 384 4.10 29.67 19.28
CA ARG A 384 5.14 28.66 19.04
C ARG A 384 4.57 27.25 18.97
N CYS A 385 3.61 26.90 19.83
CA CYS A 385 2.89 25.63 19.76
C CYS A 385 2.13 25.50 18.43
N GLN A 386 1.35 26.51 18.04
CA GLN A 386 0.60 26.51 16.78
C GLN A 386 1.52 26.36 15.54
N VAL A 387 2.65 27.07 15.52
CA VAL A 387 3.64 26.93 14.44
C VAL A 387 4.20 25.51 14.37
N ASN A 388 4.43 24.87 15.52
CA ASN A 388 4.93 23.50 15.57
C ASN A 388 3.87 22.49 15.07
N ASP A 389 2.61 22.67 15.48
CA ASP A 389 1.50 21.84 15.04
C ASP A 389 1.28 21.96 13.53
N LEU A 390 1.33 23.19 12.99
CA LEU A 390 1.24 23.42 11.54
C LEU A 390 2.40 22.77 10.77
N LYS A 391 3.62 22.80 11.31
CA LYS A 391 4.77 22.09 10.72
C LYS A 391 4.57 20.59 10.71
N GLN A 392 4.02 20.02 11.78
CA GLN A 392 3.71 18.59 11.84
C GLN A 392 2.62 18.22 10.82
N GLN A 393 1.53 18.99 10.75
CA GLN A 393 0.46 18.79 9.77
C GLN A 393 0.99 18.87 8.33
N TYR A 394 1.83 19.86 8.03
CA TYR A 394 2.49 19.99 6.73
C TYR A 394 3.32 18.75 6.39
N ASN A 395 4.12 18.24 7.32
CA ASN A 395 4.94 17.05 7.10
C ASN A 395 4.09 15.79 6.85
N ILE A 396 2.98 15.62 7.57
CA ILE A 396 2.05 14.51 7.35
C ILE A 396 1.42 14.60 5.96
N ILE A 397 0.93 15.78 5.57
CA ILE A 397 0.34 15.99 4.24
C ILE A 397 1.39 15.75 3.14
N LYS A 398 2.62 16.25 3.33
CA LYS A 398 3.73 16.06 2.40
C LYS A 398 4.07 14.57 2.21
N LEU A 399 4.16 13.81 3.30
CA LEU A 399 4.40 12.37 3.24
C LEU A 399 3.25 11.64 2.52
N SER A 400 2.00 11.94 2.88
CA SER A 400 0.84 11.33 2.22
C SER A 400 0.76 11.66 0.73
N ALA A 401 1.09 12.90 0.33
CA ALA A 401 1.14 13.30 -1.06
C ALA A 401 2.23 12.53 -1.83
N ASN A 402 3.41 12.36 -1.22
CA ASN A 402 4.51 11.61 -1.80
C ASN A 402 4.17 10.11 -1.95
N ASP A 403 3.51 9.51 -0.96
CA ASP A 403 3.06 8.12 -1.03
C ASP A 403 2.01 7.92 -2.14
N LYS A 404 1.07 8.87 -2.30
CA LYS A 404 0.10 8.86 -3.41
C LYS A 404 0.79 9.02 -4.75
N GLN A 405 1.76 9.93 -4.87
CA GLN A 405 2.55 10.12 -6.08
C GLN A 405 3.28 8.83 -6.47
N ASN A 406 3.97 8.19 -5.52
CA ASN A 406 4.65 6.91 -5.73
C ASN A 406 3.68 5.80 -6.14
N TYR A 407 2.50 5.76 -5.53
CA TYR A 407 1.44 4.81 -5.89
C TYR A 407 0.99 4.98 -7.35
N TYR A 408 0.70 6.21 -7.77
CA TYR A 408 0.31 6.50 -9.15
C TYR A 408 1.44 6.22 -10.14
N GLN A 409 2.69 6.54 -9.79
CA GLN A 409 3.85 6.24 -10.63
C GLN A 409 4.03 4.72 -10.84
N ASN A 410 3.83 3.92 -9.79
CA ASN A 410 3.86 2.46 -9.90
C ASN A 410 2.70 1.91 -10.75
N GLN A 411 1.50 2.49 -10.65
CA GLN A 411 0.39 2.12 -11.52
C GLN A 411 0.68 2.44 -12.99
N ILE A 412 1.18 3.65 -13.29
CA ILE A 412 1.57 4.05 -14.65
C ILE A 412 2.61 3.09 -15.21
N TYR A 413 3.64 2.75 -14.43
CA TYR A 413 4.65 1.78 -14.85
C TYR A 413 4.04 0.39 -15.15
N SER A 414 3.14 -0.10 -14.31
CA SER A 414 2.45 -1.38 -14.53
C SER A 414 1.58 -1.36 -15.79
N MET A 415 0.85 -0.27 -16.04
CA MET A 415 0.03 -0.11 -17.24
C MET A 415 0.90 -0.05 -18.50
N ASN A 416 2.01 0.70 -18.48
CA ASN A 416 2.97 0.75 -19.58
C ASN A 416 3.59 -0.62 -19.88
N LEU A 417 3.91 -1.41 -18.84
CA LEU A 417 4.42 -2.77 -19.03
C LEU A 417 3.36 -3.70 -19.67
N GLN A 418 2.10 -3.60 -19.25
CA GLN A 418 1.01 -4.36 -19.87
C GLN A 418 0.78 -3.93 -21.32
N TYR A 419 0.85 -2.62 -21.59
CA TYR A 419 0.75 -2.06 -22.92
C TYR A 419 1.83 -2.62 -23.85
N GLN A 420 3.10 -2.61 -23.44
CA GLN A 420 4.20 -3.17 -24.22
C GLN A 420 4.01 -4.66 -24.51
N LYS A 421 3.59 -5.45 -23.51
CA LYS A 421 3.26 -6.88 -23.73
C LYS A 421 2.13 -7.08 -24.73
N ASN A 422 1.11 -6.23 -24.70
CA ASN A 422 0.00 -6.31 -25.65
C ASN A 422 0.46 -5.90 -27.05
N LEU A 423 1.35 -4.90 -27.16
CA LEU A 423 1.97 -4.51 -28.42
C LEU A 423 2.77 -5.66 -29.04
N GLU A 424 3.60 -6.34 -28.24
CA GLU A 424 4.36 -7.52 -28.67
C GLU A 424 3.43 -8.63 -29.16
N LYS A 425 2.34 -8.92 -28.45
CA LYS A 425 1.32 -9.89 -28.88
C LYS A 425 0.67 -9.51 -30.20
N ILE A 426 0.30 -8.23 -30.38
CA ILE A 426 -0.27 -7.74 -31.64
C ILE A 426 0.73 -7.92 -32.77
N ASN A 427 2.01 -7.58 -32.56
CA ASN A 427 3.05 -7.76 -33.58
C ASN A 427 3.27 -9.25 -33.92
N GLN A 428 3.29 -10.14 -32.92
CA GLN A 428 3.36 -11.58 -33.14
C GLN A 428 2.15 -12.10 -33.94
N LEU A 429 0.95 -11.60 -33.66
CA LEU A 429 -0.27 -11.94 -34.41
C LEU A 429 -0.22 -11.41 -35.85
N LYS A 430 0.31 -10.20 -36.09
CA LYS A 430 0.57 -9.67 -37.44
C LYS A 430 1.50 -10.58 -38.23
N HIS A 431 2.61 -11.03 -37.63
CA HIS A 431 3.55 -11.94 -38.28
C HIS A 431 2.97 -13.34 -38.54
N LYS A 432 2.10 -13.85 -37.65
CA LYS A 432 1.40 -15.13 -37.85
C LYS A 432 0.30 -15.05 -38.91
N LYS A 433 -0.46 -13.95 -38.97
CA LYS A 433 -1.50 -13.73 -39.98
C LYS A 433 -0.95 -13.44 -41.38
N SER A 434 0.24 -12.84 -41.51
CA SER A 434 0.91 -12.66 -42.80
C SER A 434 1.23 -13.97 -43.55
N LYS A 435 1.07 -15.14 -42.93
CA LYS A 435 1.25 -16.45 -43.57
C LYS A 435 -0.04 -17.11 -44.08
N ASN A 436 -1.21 -16.63 -43.66
CA ASN A 436 -2.51 -17.16 -44.06
C ASN A 436 -3.35 -16.00 -44.59
N ASP A 437 -3.48 -15.93 -45.91
CA ASP A 437 -4.20 -14.85 -46.61
C ASP A 437 -5.65 -14.66 -46.16
N ILE A 438 -6.14 -13.45 -46.46
CA ILE A 438 -7.48 -12.85 -46.27
C ILE A 438 -7.61 -12.05 -44.96
N ASP A 439 -7.29 -10.75 -45.03
CA ASP A 439 -7.91 -9.74 -44.16
C ASP A 439 -7.97 -8.38 -44.87
N ASP A 440 -9.09 -7.68 -44.68
CA ASP A 440 -9.44 -6.38 -45.28
C ASP A 440 -8.42 -5.27 -44.87
N PRO A 441 -7.73 -4.63 -45.83
CA PRO A 441 -6.70 -3.63 -45.56
C PRO A 441 -7.20 -2.43 -44.73
N ASN A 442 -8.50 -2.15 -44.76
CA ASN A 442 -9.10 -1.08 -43.95
C ASN A 442 -9.08 -1.38 -42.44
N HIS A 443 -9.21 -2.65 -42.04
CA HIS A 443 -9.18 -3.02 -40.63
C HIS A 443 -7.78 -2.87 -40.02
N MET A 444 -6.74 -3.20 -40.77
CA MET A 444 -5.36 -3.05 -40.32
C MET A 444 -4.93 -1.57 -40.24
N ASN A 445 -5.40 -0.72 -41.15
CA ASN A 445 -5.20 0.73 -41.06
C ASN A 445 -5.91 1.34 -39.85
N ASN A 446 -7.13 0.90 -39.52
CA ASN A 446 -7.84 1.36 -38.33
C ASN A 446 -7.13 0.96 -37.03
N ILE A 447 -6.61 -0.27 -36.95
CA ILE A 447 -5.82 -0.74 -35.80
C ILE A 447 -4.53 0.07 -35.67
N ASN A 448 -3.83 0.34 -36.78
CA ASN A 448 -2.62 1.15 -36.76
C ASN A 448 -2.91 2.58 -36.32
N ASN A 449 -3.95 3.22 -36.85
CA ASN A 449 -4.35 4.58 -36.44
C ASN A 449 -4.73 4.66 -34.95
N LEU A 450 -5.40 3.63 -34.42
CA LEU A 450 -5.72 3.55 -33.00
C LEU A 450 -4.45 3.37 -32.16
N LEU A 451 -3.52 2.52 -32.58
CA LEU A 451 -2.22 2.35 -31.92
C LEU A 451 -1.41 3.65 -31.92
N THR A 452 -1.38 4.40 -33.02
CA THR A 452 -0.67 5.68 -33.09
C THR A 452 -1.28 6.71 -32.13
N LYS A 453 -2.61 6.78 -32.03
CA LYS A 453 -3.29 7.65 -31.05
C LYS A 453 -2.99 7.25 -29.61
N ILE A 454 -2.96 5.95 -29.32
CA ILE A 454 -2.63 5.44 -27.98
C ILE A 454 -1.16 5.74 -27.65
N HIS A 455 -0.22 5.56 -28.59
CA HIS A 455 1.18 5.94 -28.39
C HIS A 455 1.33 7.44 -28.11
N GLY A 456 0.70 8.30 -28.92
CA GLY A 456 0.75 9.75 -28.70
C GLY A 456 0.20 10.15 -27.34
N SER A 457 -0.90 9.54 -26.90
CA SER A 457 -1.48 9.81 -25.58
C SER A 457 -0.57 9.34 -24.43
N ILE A 458 0.11 8.20 -24.59
CA ILE A 458 1.08 7.69 -23.59
C ILE A 458 2.31 8.59 -23.52
N GLU A 459 2.76 9.10 -24.66
CA GLU A 459 3.91 9.98 -24.77
C GLU A 459 3.62 11.36 -24.16
N GLU A 460 2.45 11.95 -24.41
CA GLU A 460 1.96 13.16 -23.73
C GLU A 460 1.82 12.98 -22.21
N ILE A 461 1.31 11.84 -21.76
CA ILE A 461 1.23 11.52 -20.32
C ILE A 461 2.64 11.37 -19.73
N SER A 462 3.58 10.80 -20.47
CA SER A 462 4.95 10.60 -19.99
C SER A 462 5.72 11.92 -19.92
N THR A 463 5.60 12.80 -20.92
CA THR A 463 6.25 14.12 -20.92
C THR A 463 5.66 15.04 -19.86
N SER A 464 4.33 15.02 -19.66
CA SER A 464 3.67 15.83 -18.61
C SER A 464 3.98 15.36 -17.18
N PHE A 465 4.22 14.06 -16.95
CA PHE A 465 4.53 13.54 -15.60
C PHE A 465 6.01 13.54 -15.23
N PHE A 466 6.91 13.35 -16.20
CA PHE A 466 8.35 13.26 -15.92
C PHE A 466 9.10 14.58 -16.13
N GLY A 467 8.51 15.54 -16.85
CA GLY A 467 9.20 16.75 -17.30
C GLY A 467 10.39 16.41 -18.22
N ASP A 468 10.93 17.39 -18.93
CA ASP A 468 12.08 17.23 -19.84
C ASP A 468 13.41 16.95 -19.11
N LYS A 469 13.42 15.97 -18.20
CA LYS A 469 14.61 15.46 -17.52
C LYS A 469 14.77 13.98 -17.84
N LEU A 470 15.06 13.71 -19.11
CA LEU A 470 15.87 12.59 -19.54
C LEU A 470 17.17 13.13 -20.11
#